data_AF-A0A2M9HH00-F1
#
_entry.id   AF-A0A2M9HH00-F1
#
_cell.length_a   1.000
_cell.length_b   1.000
_cell.length_c   1.000
_cell.angle_alpha   90.00
_cell.angle_beta   90.00
_cell.angle_gamma   90.00
#
_symmetry.space_group_name_H-M   'P 1'
#
loop_
_entity.id
_entity.type
_entity.pdbx_description
1 polymer ?
#
loop_
_entity_poly.entity_id
_entity_poly.type
_entity_poly.pdbx_seq_one_letter_code
_entity_poly.pdbx_strand_id
1 'polypeptide(L)'
;MVGTILAFIAGLALAGVTFWISGGGLLGLGASAVVAVLGYVGVSYLTAPERKIGQLLASAIPNGQQAADTLDRARSCVDDMQRLIARTLDPQVRKEADDIVVATGSLIRFVEANPSSYDTLRHFINVYGGQSLKLLRGYVDVEHAGAPDQTERAKAETIEALQVLEKTAAGELSHAVESKRLALSADSDAIVRLASMDGYTADRETADGYAAGGNTAGGHKAGGYVAGGYASGGNDDHGKEQA
;
A
#
# COMPACT_ATOMS: atom_id res chain seq x y z
N MET A 1 10.62 -23.19 -11.72
CA MET A 1 11.32 -24.47 -11.95
C MET A 1 10.45 -25.43 -12.76
N VAL A 2 9.28 -25.88 -12.26
CA VAL A 2 8.42 -26.85 -12.97
C VAL A 2 7.89 -26.34 -14.31
N GLY A 3 7.44 -25.08 -14.38
CA GLY A 3 6.95 -24.48 -15.64
C GLY A 3 8.01 -24.41 -16.74
N THR A 4 9.27 -24.12 -16.38
CA THR A 4 10.41 -24.09 -17.31
C THR A 4 10.74 -25.47 -17.86
N ILE A 5 10.64 -26.51 -17.02
CA ILE A 5 10.86 -27.91 -17.42
C ILE A 5 9.75 -28.37 -18.36
N LEU A 6 8.49 -28.04 -18.07
CA LEU A 6 7.35 -28.39 -18.92
C LEU A 6 7.43 -27.72 -20.31
N ALA A 7 7.81 -26.44 -20.33
CA ALA A 7 8.03 -25.68 -21.57
C ALA A 7 9.15 -26.27 -22.43
N PHE A 8 10.26 -26.67 -21.79
CA PHE A 8 11.39 -27.30 -22.46
C PHE A 8 10.99 -28.65 -23.09
N ILE A 9 10.25 -29.50 -22.35
CA ILE A 9 9.78 -30.79 -22.84
C ILE A 9 8.79 -30.63 -24.00
N ALA A 10 7.87 -29.68 -23.90
CA ALA A 10 6.92 -29.37 -24.98
C ALA A 10 7.63 -28.88 -26.25
N GLY A 11 8.64 -28.01 -26.11
CA GLY A 11 9.47 -27.55 -27.22
C GLY A 11 10.27 -28.68 -27.88
N LEU A 12 10.82 -29.59 -27.08
CA LEU A 12 11.56 -30.77 -27.58
C LEU A 12 10.66 -31.75 -28.32
N ALA A 13 9.43 -31.96 -27.83
CA ALA A 13 8.44 -32.80 -28.50
C ALA A 13 8.04 -32.24 -29.87
N LEU A 14 7.80 -30.93 -29.96
CA LEU A 14 7.45 -30.26 -31.23
C LEU A 14 8.63 -30.27 -32.23
N ALA A 15 9.86 -30.12 -31.73
CA ALA A 15 11.09 -30.27 -32.53
C ALA A 15 11.27 -31.70 -33.06
N GLY A 16 10.96 -32.72 -32.26
CA GLY A 16 11.01 -34.12 -32.69
C GLY A 16 9.98 -34.46 -33.78
N VAL A 17 8.76 -33.93 -33.67
CA VAL A 17 7.70 -34.11 -34.67
C VAL A 17 8.05 -33.43 -35.99
N THR A 18 8.59 -32.21 -35.94
CA THR A 18 9.05 -31.50 -37.15
C THR A 18 10.25 -32.19 -37.81
N PHE A 19 11.18 -32.76 -37.02
CA PHE A 19 12.30 -33.54 -37.54
C PHE A 19 11.86 -34.84 -38.24
N TRP A 20 10.86 -35.53 -37.70
CA TRP A 20 10.29 -36.75 -38.29
C TRP A 20 9.59 -36.46 -39.62
N ILE A 21 8.81 -35.39 -39.70
CA ILE A 21 8.06 -35.02 -40.92
C ILE A 21 9.00 -34.55 -42.05
N SER A 22 10.12 -33.89 -41.72
CA SER A 22 11.11 -33.43 -42.72
C SER A 22 12.12 -34.50 -43.18
N GLY A 23 11.96 -35.76 -42.76
CA GLY A 23 12.73 -36.88 -43.32
C GLY A 23 14.22 -36.92 -42.95
N GLY A 24 14.63 -36.26 -41.87
CA GLY A 24 15.96 -36.41 -41.26
C GLY A 24 17.15 -36.04 -42.16
N GLY A 25 17.42 -34.74 -42.31
CA GLY A 25 18.63 -34.21 -42.94
C GLY A 25 19.10 -32.90 -42.30
N LEU A 26 20.29 -32.41 -42.69
CA LEU A 26 20.91 -31.20 -42.11
C LEU A 26 19.98 -29.96 -42.14
N LEU A 27 19.11 -29.87 -43.15
CA LEU A 27 18.10 -28.81 -43.29
C LEU A 27 16.96 -28.93 -42.25
N GLY A 28 16.59 -30.16 -41.85
CA GLY A 28 15.61 -30.40 -40.79
C GLY A 28 16.14 -30.07 -39.40
N LEU A 29 17.46 -30.19 -39.19
CA LEU A 29 18.12 -29.78 -37.95
C LEU A 29 18.06 -28.25 -37.77
N GLY A 30 18.28 -27.50 -38.86
CA GLY A 30 18.11 -26.05 -38.86
C GLY A 30 16.67 -25.62 -38.57
N ALA A 31 15.70 -26.21 -39.27
CA ALA A 31 14.28 -25.87 -39.08
C ALA A 31 13.78 -26.22 -37.66
N SER A 32 14.14 -27.39 -37.13
CA SER A 32 13.75 -27.80 -35.77
C SER A 32 14.44 -26.97 -34.68
N ALA A 33 15.68 -26.52 -34.88
CA ALA A 33 16.35 -25.58 -33.97
C ALA A 33 15.62 -24.23 -33.92
N VAL A 34 15.20 -23.69 -35.07
CA VAL A 34 14.43 -22.44 -35.12
C VAL A 34 13.07 -22.60 -34.44
N VAL A 35 12.37 -23.72 -34.68
CA VAL A 35 11.08 -24.02 -34.02
C VAL A 35 11.26 -24.24 -32.52
N ALA A 36 12.37 -24.83 -32.05
CA ALA A 36 12.68 -24.98 -30.64
C ALA A 36 12.93 -23.63 -29.96
N VAL A 37 13.69 -22.73 -30.61
CA VAL A 37 13.93 -21.37 -30.11
C VAL A 37 12.62 -20.56 -30.08
N LEU A 38 11.81 -20.63 -31.14
CA LEU A 38 10.52 -19.94 -31.20
C LEU A 38 9.50 -20.53 -30.22
N GLY A 39 9.49 -21.85 -30.04
CA GLY A 39 8.66 -22.53 -29.05
C GLY A 39 9.08 -22.16 -27.62
N TYR A 40 10.39 -22.10 -27.35
CA TYR A 40 10.90 -21.63 -26.07
C TYR A 40 10.51 -20.17 -25.81
N VAL A 41 10.68 -19.27 -26.78
CA VAL A 41 10.31 -17.85 -26.64
C VAL A 41 8.79 -17.68 -26.50
N GLY A 42 8.00 -18.39 -27.32
CA GLY A 42 6.54 -18.33 -27.29
C GLY A 42 5.97 -18.88 -25.99
N VAL A 43 6.43 -20.05 -25.54
CA VAL A 43 6.01 -20.60 -24.25
C VAL A 43 6.56 -19.76 -23.11
N SER A 44 7.77 -19.18 -23.20
CA SER A 44 8.32 -18.27 -22.18
C SER A 44 7.51 -16.97 -22.07
N TYR A 45 6.92 -16.49 -23.17
CA TYR A 45 5.95 -15.38 -23.14
C TYR A 45 4.59 -15.80 -22.54
N LEU A 46 4.14 -17.04 -22.77
CA LEU A 46 2.92 -17.60 -22.15
C LEU A 46 3.11 -18.03 -20.68
N THR A 47 4.34 -18.35 -20.27
CA THR A 47 4.72 -18.70 -18.90
C THR A 47 5.42 -17.55 -18.18
N ALA A 48 5.38 -16.34 -18.75
CA ALA A 48 5.70 -15.12 -18.02
C ALA A 48 4.83 -15.14 -16.76
N PRO A 49 5.42 -15.26 -15.57
CA PRO A 49 4.66 -15.53 -14.36
C PRO A 49 3.70 -14.37 -14.19
N GLU A 50 2.39 -14.65 -14.26
CA GLU A 50 1.40 -13.64 -13.93
C GLU A 50 1.69 -13.15 -12.52
N ARG A 51 2.18 -11.91 -12.43
CA ARG A 51 2.52 -11.31 -11.14
C ARG A 51 1.25 -11.27 -10.32
N LYS A 52 1.25 -11.99 -9.22
CA LYS A 52 0.12 -12.06 -8.31
C LYS A 52 0.27 -10.91 -7.33
N ILE A 53 -0.73 -10.03 -7.28
CA ILE A 53 -0.90 -9.15 -6.11
C ILE A 53 -1.89 -9.87 -5.20
N GLY A 54 -1.38 -10.41 -4.09
CA GLY A 54 -2.19 -11.25 -3.20
C GLY A 54 -2.70 -12.52 -3.92
N GLN A 55 -4.02 -12.72 -3.96
CA GLN A 55 -4.68 -13.86 -4.62
C GLN A 55 -5.22 -13.56 -6.03
N LEU A 56 -5.03 -12.35 -6.56
CA LEU A 56 -5.56 -11.94 -7.87
C LEU A 56 -4.42 -11.62 -8.85
N LEU A 57 -4.66 -11.97 -10.11
CA LEU A 57 -3.74 -11.70 -11.21
C LEU A 57 -3.62 -10.18 -11.38
N ALA A 58 -2.41 -9.62 -11.35
CA ALA A 58 -2.16 -8.19 -11.53
C ALA A 58 -2.67 -7.65 -12.88
N SER A 59 -3.01 -8.52 -13.83
CA SER A 59 -3.64 -8.23 -15.12
C SER A 59 -5.14 -7.91 -15.03
N ALA A 60 -5.82 -8.27 -13.93
CA ALA A 60 -7.26 -8.07 -13.74
C ALA A 60 -7.60 -6.80 -12.93
N ILE A 61 -6.60 -6.11 -12.37
CA ILE A 61 -6.78 -4.92 -11.53
C ILE A 61 -6.21 -3.68 -12.26
N PRO A 62 -6.99 -2.59 -12.41
CA PRO A 62 -6.45 -1.31 -12.88
C PRO A 62 -5.24 -0.89 -12.03
N ASN A 63 -4.11 -0.58 -12.68
CA ASN A 63 -2.82 -0.29 -12.03
C ASN A 63 -2.12 -1.48 -11.33
N GLY A 64 -2.59 -2.72 -11.51
CA GLY A 64 -2.01 -3.89 -10.87
C GLY A 64 -0.52 -4.11 -11.18
N GLN A 65 -0.05 -3.87 -12.40
CA GLN A 65 1.39 -4.01 -12.69
C GLN A 65 2.26 -2.99 -11.94
N GLN A 66 1.78 -1.75 -11.78
CA GLN A 66 2.54 -0.71 -11.08
C GLN A 66 2.55 -0.94 -9.56
N ALA A 67 1.44 -1.42 -9.02
CA ALA A 67 1.36 -1.84 -7.63
C ALA A 67 2.29 -3.03 -7.36
N ALA A 68 2.33 -4.02 -8.25
CA ALA A 68 3.21 -5.18 -8.12
C ALA A 68 4.69 -4.78 -8.14
N ASP A 69 5.10 -3.95 -9.10
CA ASP A 69 6.49 -3.46 -9.17
C ASP A 69 6.89 -2.63 -7.94
N THR A 70 5.97 -1.84 -7.41
CA THR A 70 6.19 -1.05 -6.19
C THR A 70 6.32 -1.95 -4.96
N LEU A 71 5.47 -2.98 -4.85
CA LEU A 71 5.55 -3.98 -3.79
C LEU A 71 6.87 -4.77 -3.85
N ASP A 72 7.31 -5.15 -5.05
CA ASP A 72 8.58 -5.85 -5.24
C ASP A 72 9.78 -4.97 -4.80
N ARG A 73 9.78 -3.69 -5.20
CA ARG A 73 10.81 -2.72 -4.75
C ARG A 73 10.78 -2.51 -3.25
N ALA A 74 9.60 -2.41 -2.65
CA ALA A 74 9.44 -2.25 -1.21
C ALA A 74 9.97 -3.47 -0.43
N ARG A 75 9.62 -4.68 -0.88
CA ARG A 75 10.10 -5.94 -0.28
C ARG A 75 11.62 -6.06 -0.38
N SER A 76 12.20 -5.76 -1.55
CA SER A 76 13.66 -5.75 -1.70
C SER A 76 14.33 -4.76 -0.74
N CYS A 77 13.73 -3.58 -0.54
CA CYS A 77 14.25 -2.60 0.41
C CYS A 77 14.21 -3.11 1.86
N VAL A 78 13.13 -3.80 2.25
CA VAL A 78 13.01 -4.42 3.57
C VAL A 78 14.05 -5.54 3.75
N ASP A 79 14.24 -6.39 2.74
CA ASP A 79 15.25 -7.45 2.77
C ASP A 79 16.68 -6.86 2.92
N ASP A 80 16.97 -5.75 2.22
CA ASP A 80 18.24 -5.03 2.37
C ASP A 80 18.42 -4.46 3.78
N MET A 81 17.38 -3.87 4.36
CA MET A 81 17.41 -3.38 5.75
C MET A 81 17.65 -4.53 6.72
N GLN A 82 16.93 -5.65 6.61
CA GLN A 82 17.11 -6.83 7.46
C GLN A 82 18.53 -7.39 7.38
N ARG A 83 19.15 -7.39 6.21
CA ARG A 83 20.56 -7.80 6.04
C ARG A 83 21.54 -6.88 6.78
N LEU A 84 21.26 -5.58 6.85
CA LEU A 84 22.07 -4.63 7.61
C LEU A 84 21.84 -4.79 9.11
N ILE A 85 20.57 -4.92 9.54
CA ILE A 85 20.17 -5.17 10.94
C ILE A 85 20.85 -6.41 11.51
N ALA A 86 20.95 -7.49 10.72
CA ALA A 86 21.62 -8.72 11.13
C ALA A 86 23.13 -8.55 11.37
N ARG A 87 23.75 -7.51 10.79
CA ARG A 87 25.18 -7.19 10.97
C ARG A 87 25.41 -6.21 12.12
N THR A 88 24.37 -5.54 12.59
CA THR A 88 24.44 -4.59 13.69
C THR A 88 24.68 -5.32 15.01
N LEU A 89 25.73 -4.92 15.73
CA LEU A 89 26.11 -5.49 17.02
C LEU A 89 25.31 -4.85 18.16
N ASP A 90 25.06 -3.55 18.09
CA ASP A 90 24.34 -2.80 19.10
C ASP A 90 22.84 -3.19 19.17
N PRO A 91 22.35 -3.65 20.33
CA PRO A 91 20.98 -4.14 20.46
C PRO A 91 19.92 -3.04 20.36
N GLN A 92 20.25 -1.79 20.70
CA GLN A 92 19.31 -0.67 20.68
C GLN A 92 19.10 -0.18 19.25
N VAL A 93 20.17 -0.03 18.46
CA VAL A 93 20.05 0.31 17.04
C VAL A 93 19.36 -0.80 16.28
N ARG A 94 19.67 -2.06 16.58
CA ARG A 94 19.01 -3.22 15.97
C ARG A 94 17.51 -3.22 16.22
N LYS A 95 17.08 -2.88 17.44
CA LYS A 95 15.65 -2.80 17.80
C LYS A 95 14.94 -1.72 16.98
N GLU A 96 15.48 -0.50 16.99
CA GLU A 96 14.89 0.64 16.29
C GLU A 96 14.81 0.39 14.76
N ALA A 97 15.83 -0.27 14.21
CA ALA A 97 15.84 -0.67 12.82
C ALA A 97 14.85 -1.81 12.51
N ASP A 98 14.51 -2.67 13.48
CA ASP A 98 13.45 -3.67 13.32
C ASP A 98 12.06 -3.00 13.34
N ASP A 99 11.87 -1.99 14.19
CA ASP A 99 10.61 -1.24 14.29
C ASP A 99 10.23 -0.56 12.96
N ILE A 100 11.19 0.07 12.25
CA ILE A 100 10.97 0.61 10.89
C ILE A 100 10.64 -0.49 9.87
N VAL A 101 11.25 -1.67 9.98
CA VAL A 101 10.94 -2.83 9.10
C VAL A 101 9.50 -3.29 9.34
N VAL A 102 9.05 -3.35 10.59
CA VAL A 102 7.67 -3.70 10.95
C VAL A 102 6.68 -2.64 10.44
N ALA A 103 6.98 -1.35 10.59
CA ALA A 103 6.15 -0.26 10.09
C ALA A 103 6.03 -0.29 8.56
N THR A 104 7.17 -0.45 7.85
CA THR A 104 7.20 -0.57 6.38
C THR A 104 6.47 -1.83 5.92
N GLY A 105 6.62 -2.96 6.63
CA GLY A 105 5.89 -4.19 6.36
C GLY A 105 4.36 -4.03 6.49
N SER A 106 3.91 -3.20 7.43
CA SER A 106 2.50 -2.88 7.59
C SER A 106 1.96 -2.06 6.40
N LEU A 107 2.75 -1.12 5.87
CA LEU A 107 2.42 -0.38 4.66
C LEU A 107 2.36 -1.28 3.42
N ILE A 108 3.30 -2.23 3.29
CA ILE A 108 3.29 -3.25 2.23
C ILE A 108 1.98 -4.06 2.29
N ARG A 109 1.63 -4.61 3.46
CA ARG A 109 0.38 -5.39 3.63
C ARG A 109 -0.86 -4.57 3.32
N PHE A 110 -0.87 -3.28 3.66
CA PHE A 110 -1.99 -2.39 3.34
C PHE A 110 -2.17 -2.24 1.82
N VAL A 111 -1.09 -2.06 1.06
CA VAL A 111 -1.13 -1.95 -0.41
C VAL A 111 -1.44 -3.29 -1.08
N GLU A 112 -0.99 -4.42 -0.51
CA GLU A 112 -1.39 -5.75 -0.99
C GLU A 112 -2.91 -5.97 -0.89
N ALA A 113 -3.52 -5.53 0.21
CA ALA A 113 -4.96 -5.57 0.40
C ALA A 113 -5.71 -4.50 -0.43
N ASN A 114 -5.02 -3.41 -0.79
CA ASN A 114 -5.61 -2.25 -1.48
C ASN A 114 -4.69 -1.78 -2.61
N PRO A 115 -4.69 -2.46 -3.78
CA PRO A 115 -3.74 -2.17 -4.85
C PRO A 115 -3.84 -0.75 -5.42
N SER A 116 -4.99 -0.08 -5.28
CA SER A 116 -5.19 1.32 -5.68
C SER A 116 -4.38 2.31 -4.84
N SER A 117 -3.95 1.94 -3.63
CA SER A 117 -3.16 2.78 -2.72
C SER A 117 -1.64 2.64 -2.91
N TYR A 118 -1.18 2.09 -4.03
CA TYR A 118 0.24 1.85 -4.28
C TYR A 118 1.10 3.13 -4.33
N ASP A 119 0.50 4.28 -4.64
CA ASP A 119 1.21 5.55 -4.73
C ASP A 119 1.83 5.97 -3.38
N THR A 120 1.11 5.74 -2.27
CA THR A 120 1.62 5.99 -0.91
C THR A 120 2.89 5.18 -0.63
N LEU A 121 2.86 3.87 -0.91
CA LEU A 121 4.04 3.02 -0.72
C LEU A 121 5.18 3.40 -1.67
N ARG A 122 4.84 3.76 -2.91
CA ARG A 122 5.83 4.23 -3.90
C ARG A 122 6.52 5.50 -3.41
N HIS A 123 5.77 6.46 -2.89
CA HIS A 123 6.32 7.69 -2.35
C HIS A 123 7.26 7.40 -1.18
N PHE A 124 6.80 6.63 -0.19
CA PHE A 124 7.59 6.28 0.98
C PHE A 124 8.93 5.61 0.59
N ILE A 125 8.89 4.58 -0.26
CA ILE A 125 10.09 3.86 -0.68
C ILE A 125 11.05 4.74 -1.48
N ASN A 126 10.53 5.62 -2.35
CA ASN A 126 11.36 6.50 -3.16
C ASN A 126 12.03 7.61 -2.34
N VAL A 127 11.32 8.20 -1.38
CA VAL A 127 11.83 9.32 -0.56
C VAL A 127 12.72 8.79 0.56
N TYR A 128 12.23 7.79 1.30
CA TYR A 128 12.83 7.37 2.56
C TYR A 128 13.60 6.05 2.47
N GLY A 129 13.24 5.14 1.56
CA GLY A 129 13.87 3.80 1.47
C GLY A 129 15.39 3.88 1.25
N GLY A 130 15.82 4.68 0.27
CA GLY A 130 17.25 4.86 -0.02
C GLY A 130 18.02 5.58 1.09
N GLN A 131 17.38 6.49 1.83
CA GLN A 131 17.99 7.20 2.96
C GLN A 131 18.18 6.28 4.16
N SER A 132 17.18 5.46 4.46
CA SER A 132 17.19 4.46 5.54
C SER A 132 18.34 3.47 5.37
N LEU A 133 18.54 2.97 4.13
CA LEU A 133 19.64 2.06 3.80
C LEU A 133 21.02 2.71 3.93
N LYS A 134 21.18 3.95 3.48
CA LYS A 134 22.45 4.69 3.60
C LYS A 134 22.81 4.94 5.06
N LEU A 135 21.83 5.33 5.87
CA LEU A 135 21.99 5.58 7.30
C LEU A 135 22.44 4.29 8.02
N LEU A 136 21.70 3.19 7.85
CA LEU A 136 22.05 1.91 8.49
C LEU A 136 23.42 1.41 8.07
N ARG A 137 23.75 1.52 6.77
CA ARG A 137 25.06 1.11 6.26
C ARG A 137 26.18 1.94 6.88
N GLY A 138 26.02 3.27 6.92
CA GLY A 138 27.00 4.17 7.52
C GLY A 138 27.22 3.86 9.00
N TYR A 139 26.14 3.56 9.75
CA TYR A 139 26.26 3.14 11.14
C TYR A 139 27.04 1.82 11.30
N VAL A 140 26.68 0.79 10.52
CA VAL A 140 27.36 -0.51 10.56
C VAL A 140 28.85 -0.35 10.24
N ASP A 141 29.21 0.49 9.26
CA ASP A 141 30.60 0.75 8.91
C ASP A 141 31.37 1.43 10.07
N VAL A 142 30.75 2.39 10.77
CA VAL A 142 31.34 3.06 11.95
C VAL A 142 31.49 2.09 13.13
N GLU A 143 30.49 1.25 13.37
CA GLU A 143 30.49 0.24 14.43
C GLU A 143 31.62 -0.79 14.21
N HIS A 144 31.84 -1.22 12.96
CA HIS A 144 32.92 -2.15 12.63
C HIS A 144 34.31 -1.52 12.65
N ALA A 145 34.43 -0.20 12.46
CA ALA A 145 35.71 0.50 12.52
C ALA A 145 36.26 0.59 13.96
N GLY A 146 35.45 0.33 14.98
CA GLY A 146 35.91 0.15 16.37
C GLY A 146 36.34 1.43 17.08
N ALA A 147 35.78 2.59 16.71
CA ALA A 147 36.05 3.88 17.37
C ALA A 147 34.93 4.20 18.39
N PRO A 148 35.12 3.96 19.70
CA PRO A 148 34.02 3.97 20.69
C PRO A 148 33.31 5.33 20.81
N ASP A 149 34.07 6.43 20.89
CA ASP A 149 33.49 7.78 21.03
C ASP A 149 32.66 8.20 19.80
N GLN A 150 33.09 7.79 18.61
CA GLN A 150 32.36 8.07 17.37
C GLN A 150 31.17 7.13 17.18
N THR A 151 31.26 5.91 17.70
CA THR A 151 30.19 4.92 17.63
C THR A 151 29.01 5.32 18.50
N GLU A 152 29.24 5.84 19.71
CA GLU A 152 28.16 6.32 20.59
C GLU A 152 27.41 7.52 19.99
N ARG A 153 28.14 8.46 19.38
CA ARG A 153 27.52 9.60 18.68
C ARG A 153 26.73 9.14 17.46
N ALA A 154 27.33 8.31 16.61
CA ALA A 154 26.66 7.76 15.43
C ALA A 154 25.43 6.93 15.80
N LYS A 155 25.48 6.21 16.93
CA LYS A 155 24.34 5.46 17.49
C LYS A 155 23.18 6.40 17.83
N ALA A 156 23.43 7.45 18.60
CA ALA A 156 22.38 8.40 18.98
C ALA A 156 21.71 9.05 17.76
N GLU A 157 22.53 9.53 16.81
CA GLU A 157 22.05 10.14 15.56
C GLU A 157 21.26 9.13 14.69
N THR A 158 21.71 7.86 14.63
CA THR A 158 21.02 6.80 13.88
C THR A 158 19.68 6.46 14.50
N ILE A 159 19.61 6.33 15.82
CA ILE A 159 18.36 6.03 16.53
C ILE A 159 17.33 7.14 16.32
N GLU A 160 17.73 8.40 16.47
CA GLU A 160 16.83 9.53 16.25
C GLU A 160 16.26 9.54 14.83
N ALA A 161 17.13 9.34 13.83
CA ALA A 161 16.70 9.29 12.44
C ALA A 161 15.78 8.09 12.15
N LEU A 162 16.06 6.91 12.72
CA LEU A 162 15.18 5.73 12.56
C LEU A 162 13.81 5.95 13.20
N GLN A 163 13.74 6.57 14.37
CA GLN A 163 12.46 6.92 15.02
C GLN A 163 11.63 7.90 14.18
N VAL A 164 12.27 8.88 13.54
CA VAL A 164 11.59 9.81 12.64
C VAL A 164 11.06 9.07 11.41
N LEU A 165 11.85 8.15 10.85
CA LEU A 165 11.43 7.34 9.70
C LEU A 165 10.28 6.39 10.05
N GLU A 166 10.31 5.75 11.20
CA GLU A 166 9.23 4.89 11.72
C GLU A 166 7.93 5.68 11.86
N LYS A 167 7.97 6.83 12.54
CA LYS A 167 6.81 7.72 12.69
C LYS A 167 6.27 8.19 11.35
N THR A 168 7.16 8.46 10.39
CA THR A 168 6.78 8.87 9.04
C THR A 168 6.06 7.72 8.32
N ALA A 169 6.58 6.49 8.37
CA ALA A 169 5.94 5.31 7.79
C ALA A 169 4.55 5.05 8.39
N ALA A 170 4.43 5.15 9.72
CA ALA A 170 3.16 5.01 10.43
C ALA A 170 2.17 6.14 10.09
N GLY A 171 2.66 7.36 9.91
CA GLY A 171 1.88 8.52 9.48
C GLY A 171 1.31 8.33 8.06
N GLU A 172 2.16 7.96 7.10
CA GLU A 172 1.75 7.63 5.72
C GLU A 172 0.68 6.55 5.68
N LEU A 173 0.86 5.47 6.46
CA LEU A 173 -0.14 4.41 6.60
C LEU A 173 -1.46 4.95 7.17
N SER A 174 -1.41 5.74 8.24
CA SER A 174 -2.60 6.30 8.89
C SER A 174 -3.36 7.22 7.96
N HIS A 175 -2.65 8.07 7.21
CA HIS A 175 -3.23 8.94 6.19
C HIS A 175 -3.87 8.13 5.05
N ALA A 176 -3.20 7.08 4.56
CA ALA A 176 -3.75 6.23 3.52
C ALA A 176 -5.01 5.46 3.99
N VAL A 177 -5.02 4.97 5.23
CA VAL A 177 -6.20 4.35 5.84
C VAL A 177 -7.35 5.35 5.98
N GLU A 178 -7.07 6.56 6.46
CA GLU A 178 -8.09 7.59 6.67
C GLU A 178 -8.70 8.08 5.36
N SER A 179 -7.88 8.32 4.33
CA SER A 179 -8.38 8.66 2.99
C SER A 179 -9.31 7.59 2.44
N LYS A 180 -9.01 6.30 2.68
CA LYS A 180 -9.86 5.19 2.30
C LYS A 180 -11.17 5.13 3.10
N ARG A 181 -11.12 5.45 4.39
CA ARG A 181 -12.33 5.56 5.24
C ARG A 181 -13.24 6.68 4.77
N LEU A 182 -12.67 7.85 4.46
CA LEU A 182 -13.42 9.00 3.94
C LEU A 182 -14.09 8.66 2.60
N ALA A 183 -13.35 8.05 1.66
CA ALA A 183 -13.92 7.59 0.40
C ALA A 183 -15.09 6.61 0.61
N LEU A 184 -14.94 5.62 1.50
CA LEU A 184 -16.01 4.68 1.81
C LEU A 184 -17.22 5.34 2.47
N SER A 185 -17.01 6.36 3.32
CA SER A 185 -18.09 7.13 3.93
C SER A 185 -18.87 7.95 2.89
N ALA A 186 -18.18 8.54 1.92
CA ALA A 186 -18.79 9.27 0.82
C ALA A 186 -19.56 8.35 -0.11
N ASP A 187 -19.01 7.18 -0.45
CA ASP A 187 -19.70 6.16 -1.23
C ASP A 187 -20.95 5.66 -0.50
N SER A 188 -20.87 5.49 0.83
CA SER A 188 -22.03 5.11 1.65
C SER A 188 -23.12 6.19 1.66
N ASP A 189 -22.76 7.47 1.82
CA ASP A 189 -23.72 8.58 1.74
C ASP A 189 -24.35 8.69 0.34
N ALA A 190 -23.57 8.47 -0.71
CA ALA A 190 -24.06 8.44 -2.08
C ALA A 190 -25.05 7.29 -2.30
N ILE A 191 -24.78 6.09 -1.78
CA ILE A 191 -25.70 4.95 -1.84
C ILE A 191 -27.00 5.26 -1.10
N VAL A 192 -26.92 5.80 0.12
CA VAL A 192 -28.12 6.16 0.90
C VAL A 192 -28.94 7.23 0.18
N ARG A 193 -28.28 8.25 -0.36
CA ARG A 193 -28.94 9.31 -1.13
C ARG A 193 -29.62 8.75 -2.39
N LEU A 194 -28.94 7.89 -3.14
CA LEU A 194 -29.50 7.24 -4.33
C LEU A 194 -30.69 6.35 -3.97
N ALA A 195 -30.57 5.51 -2.95
CA ALA A 195 -31.66 4.66 -2.47
C ALA A 195 -32.88 5.48 -2.03
N SER A 196 -32.66 6.59 -1.34
CA SER A 196 -33.74 7.50 -0.93
C SER A 196 -34.42 8.19 -2.12
N MET A 197 -33.68 8.52 -3.18
CA MET A 197 -34.24 9.07 -4.43
C MET A 197 -35.08 8.03 -5.18
N ASP A 198 -34.65 6.76 -5.16
CA ASP A 198 -35.37 5.63 -5.76
C ASP A 198 -36.57 5.18 -4.91
N GLY A 199 -36.85 5.86 -3.79
CA GLY A 199 -37.98 5.59 -2.89
C GLY A 199 -37.73 4.48 -1.87
N TYR A 200 -36.51 3.95 -1.79
CA TYR A 200 -36.08 3.02 -0.74
C TYR A 200 -35.50 3.81 0.44
N THR A 201 -36.35 4.23 1.37
CA THR A 201 -35.88 4.76 2.66
C THR A 201 -35.38 3.61 3.50
N ALA A 202 -34.11 3.65 3.92
CA ALA A 202 -33.65 2.81 5.01
C ALA A 202 -34.41 3.26 6.27
N ASP A 203 -35.44 2.51 6.67
CA ASP A 203 -36.11 2.73 7.95
C ASP A 203 -35.06 2.61 9.05
N ARG A 204 -34.67 3.76 9.61
CA ARG A 204 -33.69 3.88 10.68
C ARG A 204 -34.33 3.60 12.05
N GLU A 205 -35.42 2.83 12.11
CA GLU A 205 -35.97 2.31 13.35
C GLU A 205 -35.16 1.10 13.80
N THR A 206 -34.00 1.33 14.43
CA THR A 206 -33.30 0.41 15.38
C THR A 206 -31.89 0.90 15.77
N ALA A 207 -31.52 2.17 15.51
CA ALA A 207 -30.20 2.71 15.88
C ALA A 207 -30.17 3.57 17.17
N ASP A 208 -31.27 3.63 17.94
CA ASP A 208 -31.33 4.37 19.22
C ASP A 208 -31.10 3.46 20.46
N GLY A 209 -30.53 2.27 20.28
CA GLY A 209 -30.32 1.30 21.37
C GLY A 209 -28.93 1.30 22.03
N TYR A 210 -27.95 2.05 21.51
CA TYR A 210 -26.55 1.92 21.93
C TYR A 210 -25.84 3.25 22.21
N ALA A 211 -26.47 4.19 22.92
CA ALA A 211 -25.74 5.29 23.56
C ALA A 211 -26.59 6.05 24.61
N ALA A 212 -26.80 5.48 25.80
CA ALA A 212 -27.02 6.28 27.03
C ALA A 212 -27.10 5.39 28.28
N GLY A 213 -25.95 4.92 28.76
CA GLY A 213 -25.79 4.38 30.11
C GLY A 213 -24.56 4.99 30.76
N GLY A 214 -24.71 6.12 31.45
CA GLY A 214 -23.57 6.84 32.04
C GLY A 214 -23.91 8.10 32.83
N ASN A 215 -24.72 7.93 33.89
CA ASN A 215 -24.75 8.67 35.17
C ASN A 215 -24.14 10.10 35.25
N THR A 216 -24.95 11.12 35.53
CA THR A 216 -24.64 12.10 36.59
C THR A 216 -25.90 12.74 37.14
N ALA A 217 -26.08 12.54 38.45
CA ALA A 217 -27.07 13.20 39.29
C ALA A 217 -26.87 14.72 39.34
N GLY A 218 -27.97 15.47 39.42
CA GLY A 218 -27.91 16.88 39.83
C GLY A 218 -29.14 17.73 39.54
N GLY A 219 -30.07 17.79 40.51
CA GLY A 219 -30.72 19.05 40.87
C GLY A 219 -32.02 19.45 40.15
N HIS A 220 -33.15 19.21 40.81
CA HIS A 220 -34.41 19.92 40.58
C HIS A 220 -34.33 21.40 40.98
N LYS A 221 -34.93 22.29 40.16
CA LYS A 221 -35.90 23.38 40.50
C LYS A 221 -36.08 24.28 39.26
N ALA A 222 -37.25 24.33 38.60
CA ALA A 222 -38.48 25.06 38.93
C ALA A 222 -38.40 26.59 38.67
N GLY A 223 -39.22 27.07 37.73
CA GLY A 223 -39.85 28.40 37.79
C GLY A 223 -39.73 29.28 36.55
N GLY A 224 -40.87 29.70 35.99
CA GLY A 224 -41.01 31.05 35.40
C GLY A 224 -41.63 31.14 34.01
N TYR A 225 -42.95 31.21 33.94
CA TYR A 225 -43.69 31.75 32.78
C TYR A 225 -43.73 33.29 32.89
N VAL A 226 -43.41 34.04 31.82
CA VAL A 226 -43.99 35.38 31.55
C VAL A 226 -44.07 35.61 30.03
N ALA A 227 -45.19 36.23 29.63
CA ALA A 227 -45.70 36.44 28.29
C ALA A 227 -45.36 37.81 27.66
N GLY A 228 -45.69 37.97 26.37
CA GLY A 228 -45.89 39.24 25.66
C GLY A 228 -44.78 39.52 24.62
N GLY A 229 -45.04 39.98 23.40
CA GLY A 229 -46.23 40.48 22.72
C GLY A 229 -45.90 40.67 21.23
N TYR A 230 -46.95 40.91 20.44
CA TYR A 230 -47.02 40.98 18.98
C TYR A 230 -46.71 42.38 18.41
N ALA A 231 -46.51 42.40 17.08
CA ALA A 231 -46.58 43.53 16.13
C ALA A 231 -45.32 44.41 15.98
N SER A 232 -44.98 45.02 14.83
CA SER A 232 -45.43 45.04 13.43
C SER A 232 -44.60 46.11 12.70
N GLY A 233 -44.28 45.90 11.40
CA GLY A 233 -43.84 46.95 10.46
C GLY A 233 -42.35 47.31 10.53
N GLY A 234 -41.65 47.67 9.45
CA GLY A 234 -42.01 47.89 8.06
C GLY A 234 -40.78 48.49 7.37
N ASN A 235 -40.60 48.14 6.09
CA ASN A 235 -39.98 48.90 4.99
C ASN A 235 -38.74 49.77 5.26
N ASP A 236 -37.63 49.50 4.58
CA ASP A 236 -36.73 50.53 4.04
C ASP A 236 -35.98 49.98 2.81
N ASP A 237 -36.53 50.30 1.64
CA ASP A 237 -35.87 50.29 0.33
C ASP A 237 -35.49 51.73 0.03
N HIS A 238 -34.19 52.04 -0.06
CA HIS A 238 -33.68 53.23 -0.73
C HIS A 238 -32.21 53.07 -1.14
N GLY A 239 -32.03 52.70 -2.42
CA GLY A 239 -31.14 53.28 -3.44
C GLY A 239 -29.75 53.84 -3.12
N LYS A 240 -28.79 53.59 -4.04
CA LYS A 240 -28.16 54.56 -4.98
C LYS A 240 -27.10 53.81 -5.84
N GLU A 241 -27.26 53.70 -7.16
CA GLU A 241 -26.81 54.64 -8.22
C GLU A 241 -25.28 54.58 -8.41
N GLN A 242 -24.74 53.76 -9.32
CA GLN A 242 -24.38 54.08 -10.71
C GLN A 242 -23.70 55.46 -10.92
N ALA A 243 -22.37 55.46 -10.94
CA ALA A 243 -21.50 56.10 -11.93
C ALA A 243 -20.05 55.66 -11.70
#